data_AF-A0A7W8JWF3-F1
#
_entry.id   AF-A0A7W8JWF3-F1
#
_cell.length_a   1.000
_cell.length_b   1.000
_cell.length_c   1.000
_cell.angle_alpha   90.00
_cell.angle_beta   90.00
_cell.angle_gamma   90.00
#
_symmetry.space_group_name_H-M   'P 1'
#
loop_
_entity.id
_entity.type
_entity.pdbx_description
1 polymer ?
#
loop_
_entity_poly.entity_id
_entity_poly.type
_entity_poly.pdbx_seq_one_letter_code
_entity_poly.pdbx_strand_id
1 'polypeptide(L)' 'MTTLDEQLRAQTEAGVVEAGAREKRRKMVRSVAHSSAMEGMPLGQDMRTMLDAYADGTMTTAEIQARLEAKYRR' A
#
# COMPACT_ATOMS: atom_id res chain seq x y z
N MET A 1 12.95 0.45 -34.15
CA MET A 1 12.32 1.70 -33.69
C MET A 1 10.98 1.32 -33.08
N THR A 2 10.90 1.22 -31.76
CA THR A 2 9.63 1.11 -31.05
C THR A 2 8.88 2.42 -31.22
N THR A 3 7.66 2.35 -31.75
CA THR A 3 6.87 3.54 -32.12
C THR A 3 6.30 4.21 -30.87
N LEU A 4 6.08 5.53 -30.93
CA LEU A 4 5.52 6.33 -29.83
C LEU A 4 4.20 5.72 -29.29
N ASP A 5 3.41 5.10 -30.16
CA ASP A 5 2.20 4.34 -29.82
C ASP A 5 2.44 3.13 -28.90
N GLU A 6 3.54 2.40 -29.08
CA GLU A 6 3.91 1.30 -28.19
C GLU A 6 4.24 1.80 -26.78
N GLN A 7 4.91 2.95 -26.68
CA GLN A 7 5.23 3.57 -25.40
C GLN A 7 3.98 4.12 -24.69
N LEU A 8 3.02 4.68 -25.44
CA LEU A 8 1.75 5.14 -24.86
C LEU A 8 0.91 3.98 -24.33
N ARG A 9 0.85 2.86 -25.06
CA ARG A 9 0.14 1.65 -24.62
C ARG A 9 0.76 1.05 -23.37
N ALA A 10 2.08 0.87 -23.36
CA ALA A 10 2.80 0.33 -22.20
C ALA A 10 2.61 1.20 -20.94
N GLN A 11 2.61 2.52 -21.06
CA GLN A 11 2.33 3.42 -19.94
C GLN A 11 0.88 3.32 -19.44
N THR A 12 -0.07 3.19 -20.36
CA THR A 12 -1.49 3.02 -20.02
C THR A 12 -1.72 1.69 -19.30
N GLU A 13 -1.14 0.60 -19.80
CA GLU A 13 -1.21 -0.73 -19.19
C GLU A 13 -0.57 -0.73 -17.80
N ALA A 14 0.62 -0.14 -17.65
CA ALA A 14 1.27 0.01 -16.35
C ALA A 14 0.40 0.81 -15.37
N GLY A 15 -0.24 1.88 -15.83
CA GLY A 15 -1.17 2.68 -15.02
C GLY A 15 -2.40 1.89 -14.56
N VAL A 16 -2.99 1.06 -15.43
CA VAL A 16 -4.13 0.19 -15.11
C VAL A 16 -3.71 -0.89 -14.10
N VAL A 17 -2.54 -1.50 -14.27
CA VAL A 17 -1.99 -2.49 -13.34
C VAL A 17 -1.77 -1.88 -11.95
N GLU A 18 -1.16 -0.70 -11.88
CA GLU A 18 -0.95 0.00 -10.61
C GLU A 18 -2.26 0.45 -9.96
N ALA A 19 -3.24 0.92 -10.75
CA ALA A 19 -4.57 1.25 -10.21
C ALA A 19 -5.24 0.02 -9.58
N GLY A 20 -5.20 -1.13 -10.27
CA GLY A 20 -5.72 -2.39 -9.74
C GLY A 20 -4.95 -2.89 -8.51
N ALA A 21 -3.64 -2.73 -8.48
CA ALA A 21 -2.82 -3.06 -7.32
C ALA A 21 -3.16 -2.15 -6.12
N ARG A 22 -3.30 -0.85 -6.34
CA ARG A 22 -3.69 0.14 -5.33
C ARG A 22 -5.05 -0.18 -4.73
N GLU A 23 -6.03 -0.54 -5.56
CA GLU A 23 -7.36 -0.92 -5.09
C GLU A 23 -7.31 -2.17 -4.20
N LYS A 24 -6.56 -3.20 -4.63
CA LYS A 24 -6.34 -4.41 -3.82
C LYS A 24 -5.71 -4.08 -2.47
N ARG A 25 -4.67 -3.24 -2.45
CA ARG A 25 -4.01 -2.80 -1.21
C ARG A 25 -4.98 -2.04 -0.30
N ARG A 26 -5.76 -1.09 -0.84
CA ARG A 26 -6.79 -0.36 -0.08
C ARG A 26 -7.84 -1.28 0.52
N LYS A 27 -8.29 -2.31 -0.20
CA LYS A 27 -9.25 -3.29 0.32
C LYS A 27 -8.66 -4.08 1.49
N MET A 28 -7.40 -4.51 1.38
CA MET A 28 -6.70 -5.19 2.48
C MET A 28 -6.58 -4.30 3.72
N VAL A 29 -6.13 -3.06 3.56
CA VAL A 29 -5.98 -2.11 4.68
C VAL A 29 -7.30 -1.85 5.40
N ARG A 30 -8.40 -1.65 4.65
CA ARG A 30 -9.74 -1.52 5.25
C ARG A 30 -10.15 -2.76 6.03
N SER A 31 -9.90 -3.96 5.49
CA SER A 31 -10.21 -5.21 6.18
C SER A 31 -9.42 -5.34 7.48
N VAL A 32 -8.12 -5.06 7.45
CA VAL A 32 -7.26 -5.11 8.65
C VAL A 32 -7.76 -4.12 9.69
N ALA A 33 -8.00 -2.86 9.30
CA ALA A 33 -8.51 -1.84 10.21
C ALA A 33 -9.85 -2.22 10.84
N HIS A 34 -10.74 -2.84 10.05
CA HIS A 34 -12.04 -3.31 10.54
C HIS A 34 -11.89 -4.48 11.52
N SER A 35 -11.11 -5.51 11.15
CA SER A 35 -10.85 -6.67 12.01
C SER A 35 -10.20 -6.28 13.33
N SER A 36 -9.17 -5.42 13.29
CA SER A 36 -8.50 -4.93 14.51
C SER A 36 -9.44 -4.15 15.42
N ALA A 37 -10.36 -3.35 14.86
CA ALA A 37 -11.38 -2.65 15.64
C ALA A 37 -12.39 -3.61 16.29
N MET A 38 -12.79 -4.67 15.58
CA MET A 38 -13.70 -5.71 16.10
C MET A 38 -13.06 -6.50 17.25
N GLU A 39 -11.73 -6.67 17.24
CA GLU A 39 -10.97 -7.30 18.32
C GLU A 39 -10.70 -6.35 19.52
N GLY A 40 -11.22 -5.12 19.50
CA GLY A 40 -11.00 -4.13 20.55
C GLY A 40 -9.58 -3.54 20.55
N MET A 41 -8.80 -3.77 19.50
CA MET A 41 -7.44 -3.28 19.32
C MET A 41 -7.35 -2.38 18.08
N PRO A 42 -7.99 -1.19 18.09
CA PRO A 42 -7.97 -0.31 16.92
C PRO A 42 -6.55 0.10 16.57
N LEU A 43 -6.27 0.23 15.28
CA LEU A 43 -4.97 0.65 14.79
C LEU A 43 -4.65 2.06 15.28
N GLY A 44 -3.48 2.21 15.92
CA GLY A 44 -2.93 3.51 16.28
C GLY A 44 -2.65 4.38 15.04
N GLN A 45 -2.58 5.69 15.25
CA GLN A 45 -2.41 6.69 14.18
C GLN A 45 -1.17 6.44 13.30
N ASP A 46 -0.04 6.09 13.91
CA ASP A 46 1.20 5.76 13.20
C ASP A 46 1.01 4.57 12.25
N MET A 47 0.35 3.51 12.72
CA MET A 47 0.12 2.29 11.94
C MET A 47 -0.85 2.56 10.79
N ARG A 48 -1.90 3.35 11.03
CA ARG A 48 -2.81 3.82 9.98
C ARG A 48 -2.07 4.58 8.88
N THR A 49 -1.23 5.53 9.26
CA THR A 49 -0.45 6.33 8.31
C THR A 49 0.47 5.46 7.44
N MET A 50 1.13 4.47 8.04
CA MET A 50 1.98 3.53 7.29
C MET A 50 1.17 2.64 6.34
N LEU A 51 0.01 2.13 6.78
CA LEU A 51 -0.84 1.31 5.94
C LEU A 51 -1.50 2.10 4.81
N ASP A 52 -1.83 3.37 5.02
CA ASP A 52 -2.33 4.26 3.97
C ASP A 52 -1.25 4.52 2.90
N ALA A 53 0.00 4.76 3.33
CA ALA A 53 1.14 4.88 2.42
C ALA A 53 1.40 3.58 1.62
N TYR A 54 1.24 2.42 2.25
CA TYR A 54 1.27 1.13 1.55
C TYR A 54 0.12 0.98 0.57
N ALA A 55 -1.10 1.34 0.98
CA ALA A 55 -2.27 1.31 0.13
C ALA A 55 -2.06 2.13 -1.15
N ASP A 56 -1.39 3.27 -1.01
CA ASP A 56 -1.07 4.20 -2.09
C ASP A 56 0.14 3.81 -2.94
N GLY A 57 0.89 2.78 -2.55
CA GLY A 57 2.09 2.32 -3.25
C GLY A 57 3.32 3.21 -3.02
N THR A 58 3.23 4.19 -2.12
CA THR A 58 4.35 5.08 -1.76
C THR A 58 5.25 4.46 -0.69
N MET A 59 4.86 3.31 -0.15
CA MET A 59 5.62 2.58 0.87
C MET A 59 5.42 1.06 0.67
N THR A 60 6.49 0.31 0.88
CA THR A 60 6.51 -1.15 0.78
C THR A 60 6.33 -1.80 2.14
N THR A 61 5.96 -3.08 2.15
CA THR A 61 5.86 -3.87 3.39
C THR A 61 7.20 -3.98 4.13
N ALA A 62 8.31 -4.09 3.40
CA ALA A 62 9.65 -4.13 3.96
C ALA A 62 10.01 -2.83 4.71
N GLU A 63 9.62 -1.67 4.16
CA GLU A 63 9.82 -0.38 4.83
C GLU A 63 8.94 -0.25 6.08
N ILE A 64 7.73 -0.81 6.07
CA ILE A 64 6.85 -0.83 7.26
C ILE A 64 7.53 -1.66 8.35
N GLN A 65 7.98 -2.86 7.99
CA GLN A 65 8.66 -3.75 8.93
C GLN A 65 9.92 -3.10 9.51
N ALA A 66 10.76 -2.48 8.67
CA ALA A 66 11.97 -1.78 9.13
C ALA A 66 11.64 -0.66 10.13
N ARG A 67 10.58 0.12 9.90
CA ARG A 67 10.12 1.15 10.85
C ARG A 67 9.60 0.57 12.16
N LEU A 68 8.84 -0.52 12.09
CA LEU A 68 8.33 -1.19 13.29
C LEU A 68 9.49 -1.76 14.12
N GLU A 69 10.44 -2.44 13.49
CA GLU A 69 11.64 -2.94 14.16
C GLU A 69 12.44 -1.81 14.82
N ALA A 70 12.64 -0.69 14.14
CA ALA A 70 13.33 0.47 14.70
C ALA A 70 12.58 1.08 15.90
N LYS A 71 11.24 1.05 15.90
CA LYS A 71 10.39 1.57 16.99
C LYS A 71 10.45 0.70 18.23
N TYR A 72 10.46 -0.62 18.08
CA TYR A 72 10.40 -1.59 19.20
C TYR A 72 11.76 -2.09 19.68
N ARG A 73 12.85 -1.81 18.96
CA ARG A 73 14.23 -2.11 19.41
C ARG A 73 14.79 -1.05 20.39
N ARG A 74 13.96 -0.12 20.86
CA ARG A 74 14.30 0.88 21.88
C ARG A 74 14.07 0.35 23.29
#